data_AF-A0MDT2-F1
#
_entry.id   AF-A0MDT2-F1
#
_cell.length_a   1.000
_cell.length_b   1.000
_cell.length_c   1.000
_cell.angle_alpha   90.00
_cell.angle_beta   90.00
_cell.angle_gamma   90.00
#
_symmetry.space_group_name_H-M   'P 1'
#
loop_
_entity.id
_entity.type
_entity.pdbx_description
1 polymer ?
#
loop_
_entity_poly.entity_id
_entity_poly.type
_entity_poly.pdbx_seq_one_letter_code
_entity_poly.pdbx_strand_id
1 'polypeptide(L)'
;MVHFGNDSLYSYIAQRSSNLRCLRLAMCYPLTGNGFVSAVMKLSFLEELDISQGYTQLDLKAIGHSCPLLKTFKLNRPSFSRFVKYDAG
;
A
#
# COMPACT_ATOMS: atom_id res chain seq x y z
N MET A 1 -14.42 13.62 4.68
CA MET A 1 -12.98 13.29 4.59
C MET A 1 -12.76 12.50 3.31
N VAL A 2 -11.82 12.90 2.46
CA VAL A 2 -11.65 12.33 1.11
C VAL A 2 -10.65 11.18 1.18
N HIS A 3 -11.08 9.97 0.83
CA HIS A 3 -10.17 8.85 0.60
C HIS A 3 -9.35 9.15 -0.66
N PHE A 4 -8.06 9.47 -0.51
CA PHE A 4 -7.20 9.83 -1.64
C PHE A 4 -6.85 8.63 -2.52
N GLY A 5 -6.92 7.41 -1.97
CA GLY A 5 -6.58 6.18 -2.68
C GLY A 5 -7.82 5.36 -3.05
N ASN A 6 -8.29 5.48 -4.29
CA ASN A 6 -9.31 4.61 -4.86
C ASN A 6 -8.73 3.70 -5.97
N ASP A 7 -9.47 2.66 -6.33
CA ASP A 7 -9.02 1.65 -7.30
C ASP A 7 -8.69 2.22 -8.68
N SER A 8 -9.41 3.26 -9.11
CA SER A 8 -9.15 3.96 -10.38
C SER A 8 -7.79 4.65 -10.37
N LEU A 9 -7.42 5.31 -9.27
CA LEU A 9 -6.12 5.95 -9.13
C LEU A 9 -4.98 4.92 -9.15
N TYR A 10 -5.11 3.82 -8.40
CA TYR A 10 -4.10 2.77 -8.39
C TYR A 10 -3.92 2.14 -9.78
N SER A 11 -5.02 1.87 -10.47
CA SER A 11 -5.00 1.35 -11.85
C SER A 11 -4.35 2.33 -12.82
N TYR A 12 -4.65 3.63 -12.69
CA TYR A 12 -4.02 4.67 -13.52
C TYR A 12 -2.50 4.74 -13.30
N ILE A 13 -2.05 4.75 -12.04
CA ILE A 13 -0.62 4.75 -11.70
C ILE A 13 0.08 3.53 -12.32
N ALA A 14 -0.51 2.33 -12.15
CA ALA A 14 0.08 1.10 -12.68
C ALA A 14 0.15 1.11 -14.22
N GLN A 15 -0.87 1.63 -14.90
CA GLN A 15 -0.89 1.73 -16.36
C GLN A 15 0.14 2.75 -16.89
N ARG A 16 0.30 3.88 -16.20
CA ARG A 16 1.22 4.94 -16.63
C ARG A 16 2.67 4.68 -16.22
N SER A 17 2.88 3.81 -15.24
CA SER A 17 4.17 3.56 -14.61
C SER A 17 4.50 2.06 -14.56
N SER A 18 4.27 1.32 -15.65
CA SER A 18 4.48 -0.13 -15.69
C SER A 18 5.92 -0.58 -15.37
N ASN A 19 6.90 0.29 -15.61
CA ASN A 19 8.33 0.05 -15.32
C ASN A 19 8.76 0.53 -13.92
N LEU A 20 7.81 0.84 -13.04
CA LEU A 20 8.09 1.37 -11.72
C LEU A 20 8.80 0.32 -10.85
N ARG A 21 9.95 0.70 -10.30
CA ARG A 21 10.81 -0.18 -9.49
C ARG A 21 10.61 0.01 -7.99
N CYS A 22 10.08 1.15 -7.55
CA CYS A 22 9.89 1.47 -6.14
C CYS A 22 8.54 2.15 -5.93
N LEU A 23 7.65 1.51 -5.15
CA LEU A 23 6.36 2.04 -4.73
C LEU A 23 6.35 2.21 -3.22
N ARG A 24 6.16 3.44 -2.75
CA ARG A 24 6.02 3.73 -1.33
C ARG A 24 4.74 4.51 -1.09
N LEU A 25 3.88 4.00 -0.21
CA LEU A 25 2.62 4.61 0.16
C LEU A 25 2.62 4.89 1.66
N ALA A 26 2.51 6.16 2.02
CA ALA A 26 2.26 6.61 3.39
C ALA A 26 0.79 7.03 3.49
N MET A 27 -0.06 6.19 4.07
CA MET A 27 -1.51 6.38 4.03
C MET A 27 -2.12 6.46 5.44
N CYS A 28 -2.78 7.57 5.75
CA CYS A 28 -3.45 7.72 7.05
C CYS A 28 -4.76 6.91 7.19
N TYR A 29 -5.19 6.19 6.15
CA TYR A 29 -6.46 5.43 6.13
C TYR A 29 -6.28 4.01 5.59
N PRO A 30 -7.10 3.05 6.04
CA PRO A 30 -7.03 1.68 5.58
C PRO A 30 -7.11 1.53 4.06
N LEU A 31 -6.08 0.92 3.50
CA LEU A 31 -6.03 0.36 2.17
C LEU A 31 -6.89 -0.92 2.19
N THR A 32 -8.16 -0.73 1.88
CA THR A 32 -9.15 -1.79 1.67
C THR A 32 -9.32 -1.95 0.18
N GLY A 33 -8.63 -2.90 -0.46
CA GLY A 33 -8.82 -2.98 -1.90
C GLY A 33 -8.13 -4.13 -2.61
N ASN A 34 -8.97 -4.99 -3.18
CA ASN A 34 -8.60 -5.84 -4.31
C ASN A 34 -8.04 -4.99 -5.47
N GLY A 35 -8.49 -3.74 -5.67
CA GLY A 35 -8.00 -2.90 -6.76
C GLY A 35 -6.56 -2.44 -6.58
N PHE A 36 -6.10 -2.17 -5.35
CA PHE A 36 -4.67 -1.92 -5.12
C PHE A 36 -3.82 -3.14 -5.42
N VAL A 37 -4.21 -4.31 -4.89
CA VAL A 37 -3.53 -5.58 -5.19
C VAL A 37 -3.47 -5.80 -6.70
N SER A 38 -4.61 -5.64 -7.38
CA SER A 38 -4.72 -5.80 -8.84
C SER A 38 -3.84 -4.81 -9.62
N ALA A 39 -3.63 -3.61 -9.10
CA ALA A 39 -2.74 -2.63 -9.70
C ALA A 39 -1.27 -3.00 -9.49
N VAL A 40 -0.88 -3.39 -8.27
CA VAL A 40 0.49 -3.83 -7.96
C VAL A 40 0.88 -5.06 -8.76
N MET A 41 -0.05 -6.00 -8.99
CA MET A 41 0.19 -7.19 -9.82
C MET A 41 0.57 -6.86 -11.27
N LYS A 42 0.29 -5.65 -11.75
CA LYS A 42 0.69 -5.20 -13.11
C LYS A 42 2.10 -4.62 -13.14
N LEU A 43 2.75 -4.42 -11.99
CA LEU A 43 4.08 -3.84 -11.86
C LEU A 43 5.15 -4.95 -11.79
N SER A 44 5.37 -5.64 -12.91
CA SER A 44 6.30 -6.78 -12.97
C SER A 44 7.76 -6.42 -12.67
N PHE A 45 8.14 -5.15 -12.82
CA PHE A 45 9.48 -4.63 -12.52
C PHE A 45 9.65 -4.08 -11.10
N LEU A 46 8.64 -4.24 -10.23
CA LEU A 46 8.68 -3.70 -8.88
C LEU A 46 9.74 -4.42 -8.04
N GLU A 47 10.65 -3.64 -7.47
CA GLU A 47 11.74 -4.13 -6.60
C GLU A 47 11.52 -3.78 -5.14
N GLU A 48 10.86 -2.65 -4.86
CA GLU A 48 10.55 -2.20 -3.52
C GLU A 48 9.07 -1.85 -3.40
N LEU A 49 8.42 -2.41 -2.39
CA LEU A 49 7.07 -2.04 -1.99
C LEU A 49 7.04 -1.72 -0.50
N ASP A 50 6.72 -0.47 -0.17
CA ASP A 50 6.55 0.02 1.20
C ASP A 50 5.12 0.51 1.40
N ILE A 51 4.40 -0.12 2.32
CA ILE A 51 3.05 0.28 2.71
C ILE A 51 3.12 0.64 4.19
N SER A 52 3.13 1.95 4.42
CA SER A 52 3.19 2.55 5.74
C SER A 52 1.83 3.13 6.10
N GLN A 53 1.30 2.69 7.23
CA GLN A 53 0.00 3.03 7.76
C GLN A 53 -1.19 2.52 6.92
N GLY A 54 -2.28 2.19 7.62
CA GLY A 54 -3.56 1.88 6.99
C GLY A 54 -3.54 0.68 6.04
N TYR A 55 -3.41 -0.55 6.52
CA TYR A 55 -3.78 -1.75 5.76
C TYR A 55 -4.53 -2.71 6.67
N THR A 56 -5.61 -3.30 6.15
CA THR A 56 -6.45 -4.21 6.93
C THR A 56 -6.39 -5.63 6.37
N GLN A 57 -6.42 -5.81 5.04
CA GLN A 57 -6.42 -7.12 4.37
C GLN A 57 -5.87 -7.02 2.95
N LEU A 58 -4.55 -7.17 2.78
CA LEU A 58 -3.92 -7.27 1.45
C LEU A 58 -3.58 -8.73 1.16
N ASP A 59 -3.84 -9.18 -0.07
CA ASP A 59 -3.38 -10.50 -0.53
C ASP A 59 -1.88 -10.45 -0.87
N LEU A 60 -1.07 -10.67 0.16
CA LEU A 60 0.39 -10.66 0.06
C LEU A 60 0.91 -11.79 -0.82
N LYS A 61 0.20 -12.92 -0.88
CA LYS A 61 0.60 -14.07 -1.70
C LYS A 61 0.49 -13.73 -3.19
N ALA A 62 -0.61 -13.08 -3.57
CA ALA A 62 -0.82 -12.62 -4.94
C ALA A 62 0.23 -11.56 -5.36
N ILE A 63 0.54 -10.61 -4.47
CA ILE A 63 1.59 -9.60 -4.70
C ILE A 63 2.95 -10.29 -4.93
N GLY A 64 3.34 -11.20 -4.04
CA GLY A 64 4.62 -11.91 -4.14
C GLY A 64 4.75 -12.74 -5.42
N HIS A 65 3.68 -13.39 -5.87
CA HIS A 65 3.71 -14.16 -7.13
C HIS A 65 3.81 -13.27 -8.38
N SER A 66 3.25 -12.06 -8.32
CA SER A 66 3.13 -11.19 -9.50
C SER A 66 4.30 -10.22 -9.67
N CYS A 67 5.10 -10.00 -8.63
CA CYS A 67 6.27 -9.13 -8.63
C CYS A 67 7.57 -9.96 -8.48
N PRO A 68 8.05 -10.63 -9.55
CA PRO A 68 9.19 -11.55 -9.45
C PRO A 68 10.51 -10.86 -9.11
N LEU A 69 10.60 -9.54 -9.29
CA LEU A 69 11.79 -8.75 -8.98
C LEU A 69 11.74 -8.11 -7.58
N LEU A 70 10.70 -8.39 -6.79
CA LEU A 70 10.50 -7.76 -5.49
C LEU A 70 11.59 -8.21 -4.51
N LYS A 71 12.47 -7.28 -4.14
CA LYS A 71 13.59 -7.48 -3.21
C LYS A 71 13.23 -7.04 -1.80
N THR A 72 12.45 -5.96 -1.70
CA THR A 72 12.10 -5.35 -0.42
C THR A 72 10.59 -5.20 -0.30
N PHE A 73 10.03 -5.77 0.76
CA PHE A 73 8.64 -5.59 1.11
C PHE A 73 8.52 -5.11 2.55
N LYS A 74 7.95 -3.92 2.76
CA LYS A 74 7.79 -3.28 4.07
C LYS A 74 6.32 -3.05 4.36
N LEU A 75 5.89 -3.53 5.52
CA LEU A 75 4.57 -3.31 6.07
C LEU A 75 4.71 -2.65 7.44
N ASN A 76 4.46 -1.35 7.50
CA ASN A 76 4.52 -0.61 8.76
C ASN A 76 3.10 -0.32 9.24
N ARG A 77 2.63 -1.05 10.27
CA ARG A 77 1.44 -0.63 11.01
C ARG A 77 1.80 0.58 11.87
N PRO A 78 0.90 1.56 12.05
CA PRO A 78 1.12 2.53 13.08
C PRO A 78 1.16 1.77 14.41
N SER A 79 2.24 1.94 15.16
CA SER A 79 2.18 1.74 16.60
C SER A 79 1.03 2.63 17.06
N PHE A 80 -0.08 2.05 17.51
CA PHE A 80 -1.02 2.82 18.34
C PHE A 80 -0.29 3.09 19.66
N SER A 81 0.74 3.94 19.66
CA SER A 81 1.18 4.63 20.86
C SER A 81 0.05 5.57 21.21
N ARG A 82 -0.91 5.00 21.94
CA ARG A 82 -1.69 5.61 23.00
C ARG A 82 -2.08 7.05 22.65
N PHE A 83 -3.32 7.24 22.21
CA PHE A 83 -4.02 8.48 22.57
C PHE A 83 -3.87 8.58 24.10
N VAL A 84 -2.87 9.32 24.56
CA VAL A 84 -2.77 9.72 25.95
C VAL A 84 -4.00 10.58 26.13
N LYS A 85 -4.98 10.07 26.88
CA LYS A 85 -6.11 10.88 27.31
C LYS A 85 -5.50 12.11 27.98
N TYR A 86 -5.83 13.31 27.51
CA TYR A 86 -5.67 14.47 28.34
C TYR A 86 -6.69 14.29 29.47
N ASP A 87 -6.21 13.96 30.66
CA ASP A 87 -7.03 14.10 31.86
C ASP A 87 -7.33 15.60 32.00
N ALA A 88 -8.60 15.95 31.82
CA ALA A 88 -9.10 17.29 32.12
C ALA A 88 -9.04 17.46 33.64
N GLY A 89 -8.06 18.23 34.10
CA GLY A 89 -8.05 18.80 35.45
C GLY A 89 -9.10 19.90 35.60
#